data_AF-A0A261Y4K7-F1
#
_entry.id   AF-A0A261Y4K7-F1
#
_cell.length_a   1.000
_cell.length_b   1.000
_cell.length_c   1.000
_cell.angle_alpha   90.00
_cell.angle_beta   90.00
_cell.angle_gamma   90.00
#
_symmetry.space_group_name_H-M   'P 1'
#
loop_
_entity.id
_entity.type
_entity.pdbx_description
1 polymer ?
#
loop_
_entity_poly.entity_id
_entity_poly.type
_entity_poly.pdbx_seq_one_letter_code
_entity_poly.pdbx_strand_id
1 'polypeptide(L)'
;MDAEVYDEETSVKTRLSVDERPLRNLIKKFYSWVNQLDNVTNEEAQTSLDALFLQLLHYQILLKRQQALHDMNIQEVQNYSQENIRIEQESQEAKEAIVALQSELEKARKLRDNKMEYDKIAKDIMQLKTRKESLDTIQQLESDIKMLEKEKVTYKTLRQHREQQFYTLIGSVKALQKEIEEERERGNQAERMAMLINMEDGNESEDDIADTEEDNQDKSGLRTPRTPMNSQPDDNNSSGQPSANEHEPSTPSAPRRDSKHYSEMDDNDEDDNDSSQTPRA
;
A
#
# COMPACT_ATOMS: atom_id res chain seq x y z
N MET A 1 32.16 34.44 48.05
CA MET A 1 33.26 33.85 48.86
C MET A 1 34.36 33.28 47.95
N ASP A 2 34.02 33.04 46.70
CA ASP A 2 34.71 32.19 45.73
C ASP A 2 36.00 32.85 45.19
N ALA A 3 36.09 34.18 45.25
CA ALA A 3 37.25 34.96 44.84
C ALA A 3 38.45 34.82 45.79
N GLU A 4 38.23 34.77 47.11
CA GLU A 4 39.30 34.62 48.11
C GLU A 4 39.87 33.19 48.07
N VAL A 5 39.01 32.19 47.89
CA VAL A 5 39.41 30.78 47.74
C VAL A 5 40.29 30.57 46.51
N TYR A 6 40.02 31.27 45.40
CA TYR A 6 40.80 31.17 44.17
C TYR A 6 42.21 31.79 44.31
N ASP A 7 42.34 32.88 45.08
CA ASP A 7 43.64 33.49 45.40
C ASP A 7 44.47 32.59 46.33
N GLU A 8 43.86 32.01 47.37
CA GLU A 8 44.54 31.02 48.22
C GLU A 8 44.97 29.77 47.44
N GLU A 9 44.12 29.21 46.60
CA GLU A 9 44.46 28.00 45.82
C GLU A 9 45.56 28.27 44.79
N THR A 10 45.52 29.40 44.07
CA THR A 10 46.59 29.77 43.13
C THR A 10 47.90 30.14 43.82
N SER A 11 47.85 30.79 44.99
CA SER A 11 48.99 31.03 45.86
C SER A 11 49.63 29.74 46.37
N VAL A 12 48.84 28.79 46.87
CA VAL A 12 49.31 27.46 47.29
C VAL A 12 49.91 26.68 46.11
N LYS A 13 49.24 26.65 44.95
CA LYS A 13 49.72 25.98 43.74
C LYS A 13 51.06 26.55 43.25
N THR A 14 51.25 27.86 43.35
CA THR A 14 52.50 28.56 43.02
C THR A 14 53.62 28.24 44.01
N ARG A 15 53.32 28.22 45.32
CA ARG A 15 54.28 27.86 46.38
C ARG A 15 54.64 26.36 46.38
N LEU A 16 53.81 25.51 45.78
CA LEU A 16 54.06 24.08 45.62
C LEU A 16 54.89 23.75 44.36
N SER A 17 54.86 24.59 43.32
CA SER A 17 55.62 24.36 42.07
C SER A 17 57.05 24.91 42.11
N VAL A 18 57.31 25.96 42.89
CA VAL A 18 58.63 26.58 43.01
C VAL A 18 59.51 25.82 44.01
N ASP A 19 60.43 24.98 43.51
CA ASP A 19 61.45 24.37 44.39
C ASP A 19 62.50 25.40 44.82
N GLU A 20 62.34 25.95 46.01
CA GLU A 20 63.29 26.84 46.67
C GLU A 20 64.54 26.11 47.25
N ARG A 21 64.61 24.76 47.21
CA ARG A 21 65.75 24.00 47.78
C ARG A 21 67.09 24.33 47.10
N PRO A 22 67.21 24.45 45.76
CA PRO A 22 68.47 24.83 45.10
C PRO A 22 68.93 26.22 45.52
N LEU A 23 68.01 27.20 45.61
CA LEU A 23 68.29 28.55 46.06
C LEU A 23 68.81 28.56 47.51
N ARG A 24 68.12 27.88 48.44
CA ARG A 24 68.59 27.73 49.83
C ARG A 24 69.95 27.05 49.93
N ASN A 25 70.23 26.07 49.08
CA ASN A 25 71.52 25.37 49.08
C ASN A 25 72.65 26.25 48.50
N LEU A 26 72.38 27.05 47.47
CA LEU A 26 73.32 28.04 46.93
C LEU A 26 73.65 29.10 47.99
N ILE A 27 72.63 29.66 48.66
CA ILE A 27 72.80 30.65 49.74
C ILE A 27 73.64 30.07 50.90
N LYS A 28 73.34 28.84 51.35
CA LYS A 28 74.14 28.18 52.41
C LYS A 28 75.60 27.98 52.00
N LYS A 29 75.86 27.61 50.75
CA LYS A 29 77.23 27.42 50.25
C LYS A 29 77.97 28.74 50.07
N PHE A 30 77.29 29.82 49.67
CA PHE A 30 77.86 31.17 49.64
C PHE A 30 78.31 31.62 51.04
N TYR A 31 77.46 31.52 52.06
CA TYR A 31 77.86 31.83 53.44
C TYR A 31 78.95 30.90 53.98
N SER A 32 78.94 29.61 53.62
CA SER A 32 80.03 28.68 53.97
C SER A 32 81.37 29.13 53.38
N TRP A 33 81.39 29.48 52.08
CA TRP A 33 82.59 29.93 51.37
C TRP A 33 83.14 31.24 51.96
N VAL A 34 82.28 32.23 52.21
CA VAL A 34 82.68 33.49 52.87
C VAL A 34 83.32 33.23 54.24
N ASN A 35 82.73 32.35 55.06
CA ASN A 35 83.27 32.01 56.39
C ASN A 35 84.53 31.12 56.35
N GLN A 36 84.86 30.53 55.20
CA GLN A 36 86.03 29.68 55.00
C GLN A 36 87.23 30.44 54.42
N LEU A 37 87.00 31.61 53.82
CA LEU A 37 88.01 32.39 53.09
C LEU A 37 89.25 32.77 53.93
N ASP A 38 89.07 33.03 55.24
CA ASP A 38 90.18 33.37 56.15
C ASP A 38 91.04 32.16 56.57
N ASN A 39 90.61 30.93 56.29
CA ASN A 39 91.18 29.69 56.87
C ASN A 39 91.68 28.68 55.81
N VAL A 40 91.67 29.05 54.52
CA VAL A 40 91.81 28.14 53.37
C VAL A 40 92.83 28.68 52.39
N THR A 41 93.56 27.82 51.65
CA THR A 41 94.57 28.29 50.69
C THR A 41 93.93 28.95 49.46
N ASN A 42 94.69 29.80 48.76
CA ASN A 42 94.15 30.57 47.63
C ASN A 42 93.62 29.67 46.48
N GLU A 43 94.27 28.53 46.22
CA GLU A 43 93.86 27.56 45.20
C GLU A 43 92.56 26.82 45.57
N GLU A 44 92.39 26.48 46.85
CA GLU A 44 91.16 25.88 47.39
C GLU A 44 90.00 26.91 47.41
N ALA A 45 90.29 28.17 47.75
CA ALA A 45 89.33 29.27 47.72
C ALA A 45 88.84 29.57 46.29
N GLN A 46 89.73 29.51 45.30
CA GLN A 46 89.40 29.62 43.88
C GLN A 46 88.56 28.43 43.41
N THR A 47 88.99 27.19 43.71
CA THR A 47 88.28 25.96 43.32
C THR A 47 86.84 25.92 43.88
N SER A 48 86.65 26.39 45.11
CA SER A 48 85.33 26.47 45.75
C SER A 48 84.47 27.63 45.22
N LEU A 49 85.08 28.72 44.77
CA LEU A 49 84.42 29.80 44.02
C LEU A 49 83.93 29.31 42.64
N ASP A 50 84.74 28.56 41.90
CA ASP A 50 84.34 28.00 40.59
C ASP A 50 83.20 26.98 40.75
N ALA A 51 83.24 26.16 41.80
CA ALA A 51 82.14 25.27 42.16
C ALA A 51 80.86 26.03 42.55
N LEU A 52 80.96 27.26 43.07
CA LEU A 52 79.80 28.12 43.36
C LEU A 52 79.23 28.74 42.07
N PHE A 53 80.09 29.25 41.18
CA PHE A 53 79.67 29.75 39.86
C PHE A 53 78.94 28.70 39.03
N LEU A 54 79.42 27.45 39.03
CA LEU A 54 78.74 26.34 38.35
C LEU A 54 77.32 26.09 38.90
N GLN A 55 77.12 26.25 40.21
CA GLN A 55 75.80 26.10 40.85
C GLN A 55 74.88 27.29 40.59
N LEU A 56 75.42 28.50 40.52
CA LEU A 56 74.67 29.70 40.10
C LEU A 56 74.19 29.55 38.64
N LEU A 57 75.06 29.07 37.74
CA LEU A 57 74.72 28.82 36.34
C LEU A 57 73.69 27.68 36.19
N HIS A 58 73.83 26.60 36.97
CA HIS A 58 72.80 25.55 37.04
C HIS A 58 71.43 26.10 37.51
N TYR A 59 71.42 26.95 38.53
CA TYR A 59 70.19 27.60 39.01
C TYR A 59 69.60 28.56 37.96
N GLN A 60 70.42 29.29 37.21
CA GLN A 60 69.97 30.13 36.10
C GLN A 60 69.30 29.30 34.98
N ILE A 61 69.86 28.13 34.65
CA ILE A 61 69.26 27.19 33.68
C ILE A 61 67.93 26.64 34.21
N LEU A 62 67.86 26.30 35.51
CA LEU A 62 66.62 25.85 36.15
C LEU A 62 65.51 26.91 36.06
N LEU A 63 65.81 28.18 36.37
CA LEU A 63 64.84 29.28 36.25
C LEU A 63 64.33 29.45 34.81
N LYS A 64 65.23 29.44 33.81
CA LYS A 64 64.84 29.51 32.39
C LYS A 64 63.96 28.34 31.97
N ARG A 65 64.22 27.12 32.49
CA ARG A 65 63.37 25.95 32.24
C ARG A 65 61.98 26.12 32.86
N GLN A 66 61.88 26.65 34.09
CA GLN A 66 60.57 26.86 34.73
C GLN A 66 59.75 27.93 34.00
N GLN A 67 60.38 29.00 33.52
CA GLN A 67 59.72 29.99 32.67
C GLN A 67 59.20 29.35 31.37
N ALA A 68 60.04 28.64 30.63
CA ALA A 68 59.62 27.97 29.38
C ALA A 68 58.49 26.93 29.61
N LEU A 69 58.49 26.23 30.75
CA LEU A 69 57.39 25.34 31.13
C LEU A 69 56.10 26.12 31.44
N HIS A 70 56.19 27.26 32.13
CA HIS A 70 55.03 28.12 32.41
C HIS A 70 54.41 28.66 31.11
N ASP A 71 55.23 29.21 30.22
CA ASP A 71 54.80 29.73 28.92
C ASP A 71 54.13 28.63 28.06
N MET A 72 54.70 27.42 28.07
CA MET A 72 54.14 26.23 27.41
C MET A 72 52.79 25.81 28.01
N ASN A 73 52.68 25.75 29.35
CA ASN A 73 51.42 25.38 30.03
C ASN A 73 50.29 26.38 29.72
N ILE A 74 50.59 27.67 29.58
CA ILE A 74 49.58 28.68 29.18
C ILE A 74 49.06 28.39 27.78
N GLN A 75 49.94 28.11 26.81
CA GLN A 75 49.55 27.76 25.44
C GLN A 75 48.78 26.44 25.39
N GLU A 76 49.20 25.44 26.15
CA GLU A 76 48.55 24.12 26.24
C GLU A 76 47.13 24.22 26.82
N VAL A 77 46.92 25.00 27.88
CA VAL A 77 45.59 25.31 28.43
C VAL A 77 44.72 26.08 27.43
N GLN A 78 45.28 27.04 26.69
CA GLN A 78 44.55 27.74 25.64
C GLN A 78 44.10 26.77 24.52
N ASN A 79 45.00 25.92 24.05
CA ASN A 79 44.69 24.91 23.03
C ASN A 79 43.59 23.94 23.50
N TYR A 80 43.68 23.43 24.73
CA TYR A 80 42.62 22.58 25.30
C TYR A 80 41.27 23.30 25.44
N SER A 81 41.26 24.60 25.77
CA SER A 81 40.01 25.37 25.81
C SER A 81 39.37 25.52 24.43
N GLN A 82 40.17 25.69 23.37
CA GLN A 82 39.68 25.80 21.99
C GLN A 82 39.15 24.47 21.48
N GLU A 83 39.89 23.38 21.70
CA GLU A 83 39.45 22.04 21.29
C GLU A 83 38.21 21.58 22.07
N ASN A 84 38.06 21.94 23.34
CA ASN A 84 36.83 21.67 24.09
C ASN A 84 35.62 22.42 23.51
N ILE A 85 35.76 23.70 23.16
CA ILE A 85 34.71 24.48 22.47
C ILE A 85 34.34 23.82 21.13
N ARG A 86 35.34 23.36 20.37
CA ARG A 86 35.11 22.65 19.10
C ARG A 86 34.38 21.33 19.31
N ILE A 87 34.75 20.52 20.31
CA ILE A 87 34.08 19.26 20.65
C ILE A 87 32.63 19.53 21.12
N GLU A 88 32.38 20.61 21.85
CA GLU A 88 31.02 21.03 22.24
C GLU A 88 30.18 21.44 21.01
N GLN A 89 30.77 22.12 20.03
CA GLN A 89 30.14 22.46 18.74
C GLN A 89 29.83 21.22 17.90
N GLU A 90 30.80 20.35 17.64
CA GLU A 90 30.61 19.08 16.92
C GLU A 90 29.57 18.19 17.62
N SER A 91 29.57 18.17 18.97
CA SER A 91 28.56 17.49 19.77
C SER A 91 27.16 18.10 19.63
N GLN A 92 27.04 19.41 19.42
CA GLN A 92 25.75 20.07 19.23
C GLN A 92 25.21 19.86 17.81
N GLU A 93 26.04 20.01 16.78
CA GLU A 93 25.71 19.71 15.39
C GLU A 93 25.24 18.25 15.23
N ALA A 94 25.92 17.30 15.88
CA ALA A 94 25.51 15.90 15.89
C ALA A 94 24.12 15.67 16.52
N LYS A 95 23.74 16.41 17.57
CA LYS A 95 22.40 16.33 18.17
C LYS A 95 21.33 16.89 17.23
N GLU A 96 21.62 18.01 16.57
CA GLU A 96 20.71 18.64 15.61
C GLU A 96 20.51 17.78 14.36
N ALA A 97 21.57 17.16 13.85
CA ALA A 97 21.49 16.15 12.79
C ALA A 97 20.64 14.94 13.19
N ILE A 98 20.77 14.43 14.42
CA ILE A 98 19.92 13.35 14.95
C ILE A 98 18.44 13.76 14.98
N VAL A 99 18.11 14.98 15.41
CA VAL A 99 16.73 15.50 15.43
C VAL A 99 16.17 15.67 14.01
N ALA A 100 16.98 16.15 13.06
CA ALA A 100 16.59 16.25 11.65
C ALA A 100 16.28 14.88 11.05
N LEU A 101 17.17 13.89 11.24
CA LEU A 101 16.99 12.51 10.79
C LEU A 101 15.78 11.83 11.45
N GLN A 102 15.49 12.10 12.72
CA GLN A 102 14.27 11.62 13.38
C GLN A 102 13.00 12.18 12.71
N SER A 103 13.00 13.47 12.36
CA SER A 103 11.87 14.11 11.65
C SER A 103 11.69 13.54 10.23
N GLU A 104 12.78 13.29 9.51
CA GLU A 104 12.75 12.63 8.20
C GLU A 104 12.22 11.19 8.30
N LEU A 105 12.70 10.43 9.27
CA LEU A 105 12.27 9.06 9.53
C LEU A 105 10.77 8.99 9.89
N GLU A 106 10.23 9.97 10.62
CA GLU A 106 8.79 10.08 10.89
C GLU A 106 7.98 10.37 9.60
N LYS A 107 8.46 11.27 8.73
CA LYS A 107 7.85 11.56 7.43
C LYS A 107 7.86 10.32 6.53
N ALA A 108 8.98 9.59 6.48
CA ALA A 108 9.12 8.35 5.72
C ALA A 108 8.19 7.24 6.23
N ARG A 109 8.00 7.11 7.56
CA ARG A 109 7.00 6.20 8.15
C ARG A 109 5.58 6.58 7.70
N LYS A 110 5.18 7.85 7.82
CA LYS A 110 3.86 8.32 7.37
C LYS A 110 3.64 8.06 5.87
N LEU A 111 4.65 8.27 5.02
CA LEU A 111 4.56 7.97 3.59
C LEU A 111 4.38 6.47 3.32
N ARG A 112 5.10 5.60 4.03
CA ARG A 112 4.94 4.14 3.97
C ARG A 112 3.53 3.72 4.41
N ASP A 113 3.02 4.31 5.49
CA ASP A 113 1.74 3.92 6.09
C ASP A 113 0.58 4.34 5.19
N ASN A 114 0.61 5.58 4.67
CA ASN A 114 -0.29 6.03 3.60
C ASN A 114 -0.23 5.11 2.37
N LYS A 115 0.98 4.68 1.95
CA LYS A 115 1.12 3.74 0.83
C LYS A 115 0.45 2.39 1.15
N MET A 116 0.58 1.84 2.35
CA MET A 116 -0.09 0.59 2.72
C MET A 116 -1.62 0.73 2.74
N GLU A 117 -2.15 1.90 3.10
CA GLU A 117 -3.58 2.20 2.98
C GLU A 117 -4.03 2.25 1.51
N TYR A 118 -3.28 2.94 0.64
CA TYR A 118 -3.56 2.95 -0.80
C TYR A 118 -3.42 1.56 -1.43
N ASP A 119 -2.39 0.78 -1.09
CA ASP A 119 -2.20 -0.59 -1.57
C ASP A 119 -3.32 -1.54 -1.10
N LYS A 120 -3.92 -1.28 0.08
CA LYS A 120 -5.12 -1.99 0.55
C LYS A 120 -6.35 -1.59 -0.26
N ILE A 121 -6.64 -0.28 -0.37
CA ILE A 121 -7.78 0.24 -1.14
C ILE A 121 -7.71 -0.22 -2.61
N ALA A 122 -6.51 -0.26 -3.19
CA ALA A 122 -6.30 -0.80 -4.54
C ALA A 122 -6.66 -2.28 -4.65
N LYS A 123 -6.27 -3.12 -3.68
CA LYS A 123 -6.67 -4.55 -3.64
C LYS A 123 -8.18 -4.74 -3.45
N ASP A 124 -8.82 -3.89 -2.66
CA ASP A 124 -10.28 -3.93 -2.46
C ASP A 124 -11.02 -3.49 -3.74
N ILE A 125 -10.48 -2.49 -4.47
CA ILE A 125 -10.99 -2.07 -5.80
C ILE A 125 -10.76 -3.16 -6.86
N MET A 126 -9.61 -3.84 -6.86
CA MET A 126 -9.29 -4.89 -7.84
C MET A 126 -10.11 -6.19 -7.68
N GLN A 127 -10.85 -6.34 -6.57
CA GLN A 127 -11.84 -7.41 -6.41
C GLN A 127 -13.19 -7.08 -7.09
N LEU A 128 -13.42 -5.81 -7.41
CA LEU A 128 -14.64 -5.36 -8.10
C LEU A 128 -14.46 -5.48 -9.62
N LYS A 129 -15.57 -5.67 -10.34
CA LYS A 129 -15.58 -5.67 -11.81
C LYS A 129 -15.04 -4.35 -12.35
N THR A 130 -14.32 -4.40 -13.46
CA THR A 130 -13.76 -3.21 -14.11
C THR A 130 -14.89 -2.26 -14.49
N ARG A 131 -14.65 -0.95 -14.38
CA ARG A 131 -15.63 0.08 -14.79
C ARG A 131 -16.08 -0.11 -16.25
N LYS A 132 -15.19 -0.55 -17.14
CA LYS A 132 -15.53 -0.90 -18.52
C LYS A 132 -16.51 -2.08 -18.59
N GLU A 133 -16.15 -3.23 -18.02
CA GLU A 133 -17.01 -4.43 -18.01
C GLU A 133 -18.41 -4.12 -17.43
N SER A 134 -18.46 -3.28 -16.39
CA SER A 134 -19.71 -2.81 -15.80
C SER A 134 -20.55 -2.00 -16.79
N LEU A 135 -19.94 -1.06 -17.52
CA LEU A 135 -20.61 -0.29 -18.58
C LEU A 135 -21.04 -1.18 -19.76
N ASP A 136 -20.20 -2.12 -20.19
CA ASP A 136 -20.51 -3.07 -21.26
C ASP A 136 -21.72 -3.94 -20.89
N THR A 137 -21.82 -4.42 -19.63
CA THR A 137 -23.01 -5.14 -19.14
C THR A 137 -24.26 -4.26 -19.04
N ILE A 138 -24.12 -2.96 -18.72
CA ILE A 138 -25.25 -2.02 -18.73
C ILE A 138 -25.76 -1.82 -20.17
N GLN A 139 -24.87 -1.63 -21.14
CA GLN A 139 -25.26 -1.48 -22.56
C GLN A 139 -25.94 -2.73 -23.11
N GLN A 140 -25.46 -3.93 -22.74
CA GLN A 140 -26.12 -5.18 -23.10
C GLN A 140 -27.53 -5.27 -22.51
N LEU A 141 -27.69 -5.05 -21.20
CA LEU A 141 -29.00 -5.08 -20.53
C LEU A 141 -29.96 -4.02 -21.09
N GLU A 142 -29.47 -2.82 -21.42
CA GLU A 142 -30.26 -1.80 -22.12
C GLU A 142 -30.72 -2.25 -23.51
N SER A 143 -29.88 -2.97 -24.26
CA SER A 143 -30.22 -3.54 -25.57
C SER A 143 -31.29 -4.60 -25.44
N ASP A 144 -31.16 -5.50 -24.45
CA ASP A 144 -32.10 -6.59 -24.19
C ASP A 144 -33.45 -6.05 -23.70
N ILE A 145 -33.46 -5.01 -22.86
CA ILE A 145 -34.70 -4.28 -22.49
C ILE A 145 -35.36 -3.70 -23.75
N LYS A 146 -34.61 -3.00 -24.61
CA LYS A 146 -35.14 -2.42 -25.88
C LYS A 146 -35.59 -3.50 -26.88
N MET A 147 -35.12 -4.74 -26.75
CA MET A 147 -35.61 -5.90 -27.52
C MET A 147 -36.94 -6.41 -26.94
N LEU A 148 -36.98 -6.69 -25.64
CA LEU A 148 -38.14 -7.19 -24.92
C LEU A 148 -39.33 -6.19 -24.97
N GLU A 149 -39.06 -4.89 -24.98
CA GLU A 149 -40.11 -3.87 -25.18
C GLU A 149 -40.75 -3.94 -26.57
N LYS A 150 -39.95 -4.17 -27.63
CA LYS A 150 -40.47 -4.37 -29.00
C LYS A 150 -41.28 -5.65 -29.08
N GLU A 151 -40.77 -6.74 -28.50
CA GLU A 151 -41.44 -8.04 -28.49
C GLU A 151 -42.76 -8.00 -27.68
N LYS A 152 -42.78 -7.30 -26.55
CA LYS A 152 -43.99 -7.00 -25.78
C LYS A 152 -45.02 -6.22 -26.59
N VAL A 153 -44.59 -5.29 -27.46
CA VAL A 153 -45.48 -4.57 -28.37
C VAL A 153 -46.01 -5.48 -29.49
N THR A 154 -45.18 -6.32 -30.12
CA THR A 154 -45.64 -7.25 -31.18
C THR A 154 -46.55 -8.34 -30.65
N TYR A 155 -46.30 -8.89 -29.46
CA TYR A 155 -47.24 -9.80 -28.80
C TYR A 155 -48.55 -9.10 -28.41
N LYS A 156 -48.52 -7.83 -28.00
CA LYS A 156 -49.74 -7.06 -27.70
C LYS A 156 -50.59 -6.86 -28.96
N THR A 157 -50.00 -6.45 -30.08
CA THR A 157 -50.75 -6.27 -31.34
C THR A 157 -51.23 -7.61 -31.92
N LEU A 158 -50.43 -8.67 -31.87
CA LEU A 158 -50.84 -10.02 -32.27
C LEU A 158 -52.00 -10.54 -31.41
N ARG A 159 -51.97 -10.30 -30.10
CA ARG A 159 -53.09 -10.65 -29.20
C ARG A 159 -54.35 -9.87 -29.56
N GLN A 160 -54.25 -8.55 -29.75
CA GLN A 160 -55.40 -7.71 -30.16
C GLN A 160 -55.99 -8.17 -31.51
N HIS A 161 -55.15 -8.56 -32.48
CA HIS A 161 -55.62 -9.06 -33.76
C HIS A 161 -56.32 -10.43 -33.63
N ARG A 162 -55.79 -11.35 -32.80
CA ARG A 162 -56.48 -12.61 -32.47
C ARG A 162 -57.81 -12.37 -31.74
N GLU A 163 -57.87 -11.37 -30.86
CA GLU A 163 -59.10 -10.98 -30.17
C GLU A 163 -60.17 -10.49 -31.17
N GLN A 164 -59.78 -9.65 -32.13
CA GLN A 164 -60.64 -9.24 -33.25
C GLN A 164 -61.10 -10.44 -34.10
N GLN A 165 -60.21 -11.36 -34.43
CA GLN A 165 -60.56 -12.59 -35.17
C GLN A 165 -61.58 -13.44 -34.39
N PHE A 166 -61.43 -13.58 -33.06
CA PHE A 166 -62.41 -14.25 -32.21
C PHE A 166 -63.76 -13.53 -32.17
N TYR A 167 -63.79 -12.19 -32.06
CA TYR A 167 -65.06 -11.45 -32.14
C TYR A 167 -65.76 -11.64 -33.49
N THR A 168 -65.03 -11.65 -34.61
CA THR A 168 -65.58 -11.94 -35.94
C THR A 168 -66.12 -13.37 -36.04
N LEU A 169 -65.39 -14.37 -35.51
CA LEU A 169 -65.84 -15.77 -35.48
C LEU A 169 -67.09 -15.96 -34.60
N ILE A 170 -67.14 -15.33 -33.42
CA ILE A 170 -68.32 -15.34 -32.55
C ILE A 170 -69.49 -14.62 -33.25
N GLY A 171 -69.21 -13.57 -34.02
CA GLY A 171 -70.17 -12.89 -34.87
C GLY A 171 -70.76 -13.80 -35.96
N SER A 172 -69.92 -14.54 -36.70
CA SER A 172 -70.40 -15.48 -37.73
C SER A 172 -71.09 -16.70 -37.15
N VAL A 173 -70.65 -17.23 -36.00
CA VAL A 173 -71.37 -18.30 -35.29
C VAL A 173 -72.75 -17.81 -34.84
N LYS A 174 -72.87 -16.58 -34.32
CA LYS A 174 -74.18 -15.99 -33.99
C LYS A 174 -75.04 -15.72 -35.22
N ALA A 175 -74.44 -15.34 -36.35
CA ALA A 175 -75.16 -15.18 -37.62
C ALA A 175 -75.71 -16.53 -38.11
N LEU A 176 -74.90 -17.59 -38.09
CA LEU A 176 -75.34 -18.95 -38.43
C LEU A 176 -76.40 -19.49 -37.45
N GLN A 177 -76.27 -19.23 -36.14
CA GLN A 177 -77.32 -19.57 -35.17
C GLN A 177 -78.64 -18.85 -35.46
N LYS A 178 -78.58 -17.57 -35.88
CA LYS A 178 -79.75 -16.79 -36.30
C LYS A 178 -80.33 -17.29 -37.63
N GLU A 179 -79.49 -17.67 -38.58
CA GLU A 179 -79.90 -18.24 -39.87
C GLU A 179 -80.56 -19.61 -39.69
N ILE A 180 -80.01 -20.47 -38.83
CA ILE A 180 -80.59 -21.77 -38.45
C ILE A 180 -81.91 -21.60 -37.70
N GLU A 181 -82.03 -20.65 -36.76
CA GLU A 181 -83.30 -20.43 -36.05
C GLU A 181 -84.36 -19.79 -36.98
N GLU A 182 -83.97 -18.91 -37.92
CA GLU A 182 -84.86 -18.43 -38.97
C GLU A 182 -85.24 -19.52 -39.99
N GLU A 183 -84.33 -20.42 -40.35
CA GLU A 183 -84.62 -21.57 -41.22
C GLU A 183 -85.54 -22.58 -40.52
N ARG A 184 -85.33 -22.80 -39.22
CA ARG A 184 -86.24 -23.56 -38.35
C ARG A 184 -87.60 -22.89 -38.24
N GLU A 185 -87.67 -21.57 -38.07
CA GLU A 185 -88.94 -20.85 -38.03
C GLU A 185 -89.67 -20.87 -39.39
N ARG A 186 -88.93 -20.75 -40.51
CA ARG A 186 -89.47 -20.98 -41.87
C ARG A 186 -89.92 -22.43 -42.07
N GLY A 187 -89.18 -23.40 -41.55
CA GLY A 187 -89.54 -24.83 -41.55
C GLY A 187 -90.84 -25.06 -40.81
N ASN A 188 -90.95 -24.58 -39.58
CA ASN A 188 -92.17 -24.62 -38.77
C ASN A 188 -93.37 -23.91 -39.46
N GLN A 189 -93.12 -22.82 -40.21
CA GLN A 189 -94.16 -22.14 -40.99
C GLN A 189 -94.56 -22.93 -42.25
N ALA A 190 -93.60 -23.53 -42.96
CA ALA A 190 -93.84 -24.37 -44.13
C ALA A 190 -94.53 -25.69 -43.76
N GLU A 191 -94.17 -26.29 -42.63
CA GLU A 191 -94.81 -27.47 -42.05
C GLU A 191 -96.26 -27.16 -41.65
N ARG A 192 -96.52 -26.04 -40.97
CA ARG A 192 -97.89 -25.53 -40.73
C ARG A 192 -98.68 -25.31 -42.03
N MET A 193 -98.02 -24.90 -43.11
CA MET A 193 -98.66 -24.68 -44.41
C MET A 193 -98.90 -25.99 -45.19
N ALA A 194 -98.04 -26.99 -45.02
CA ALA A 194 -98.22 -28.34 -45.57
C ALA A 194 -99.29 -29.14 -44.81
N MET A 195 -99.37 -28.98 -43.48
CA MET A 195 -100.41 -29.57 -42.63
C MET A 195 -101.83 -29.05 -42.96
N LEU A 196 -101.93 -27.91 -43.65
CA LEU A 196 -103.17 -27.36 -44.22
C LEU A 196 -103.51 -27.89 -45.63
N ILE A 197 -102.61 -28.65 -46.27
CA ILE A 197 -102.78 -29.15 -47.64
C ILE A 197 -102.99 -30.67 -47.67
N ASN A 198 -102.41 -31.41 -46.72
CA ASN A 198 -102.29 -32.87 -46.80
C ASN A 198 -103.34 -33.63 -45.97
N MET A 199 -104.63 -33.32 -46.16
CA MET A 199 -105.76 -33.86 -45.34
C MET A 199 -106.69 -34.83 -46.10
N GLU A 200 -106.11 -35.64 -46.98
CA GLU A 200 -106.70 -36.79 -47.69
C GLU A 200 -105.48 -37.64 -48.14
N ASP A 201 -105.30 -38.93 -47.87
CA ASP A 201 -106.13 -40.02 -47.31
C ASP A 201 -105.34 -40.76 -46.19
N GLY A 202 -105.97 -41.64 -45.40
CA GLY A 202 -105.36 -42.23 -44.19
C GLY A 202 -105.03 -43.73 -44.24
N ASN A 203 -104.13 -44.19 -43.36
CA ASN A 203 -104.42 -45.32 -42.44
C ASN A 203 -103.40 -45.41 -41.26
N GLU A 204 -103.74 -46.22 -40.26
CA GLU A 204 -103.14 -46.33 -38.92
C GLU A 204 -101.94 -47.30 -38.81
N SER A 205 -101.09 -47.09 -37.79
CA SER A 205 -100.46 -48.18 -37.01
C SER A 205 -99.94 -47.72 -35.64
N GLU A 206 -100.53 -48.26 -34.58
CA GLU A 206 -100.00 -48.42 -33.21
C GLU A 206 -98.67 -49.25 -33.24
N ASP A 207 -97.74 -49.30 -32.29
CA ASP A 207 -97.42 -48.56 -31.05
C ASP A 207 -95.89 -48.81 -30.75
N ASP A 208 -95.22 -48.59 -29.60
CA ASP A 208 -95.61 -48.46 -28.19
C ASP A 208 -94.67 -47.49 -27.41
N ILE A 209 -95.09 -47.16 -26.20
CA ILE A 209 -94.66 -46.16 -25.21
C ILE A 209 -93.48 -46.62 -24.31
N ALA A 210 -92.52 -45.72 -24.01
CA ALA A 210 -91.87 -45.48 -22.69
C ALA A 210 -90.65 -44.54 -22.88
N ASP A 211 -90.59 -43.33 -22.30
CA ASP A 211 -90.45 -42.93 -20.88
C ASP A 211 -89.11 -43.32 -20.19
N THR A 212 -88.43 -42.45 -19.42
CA THR A 212 -88.46 -40.97 -19.28
C THR A 212 -87.30 -40.49 -18.39
N GLU A 213 -86.82 -39.23 -18.59
CA GLU A 213 -85.93 -38.41 -17.70
C GLU A 213 -84.51 -38.95 -17.32
N GLU A 214 -83.45 -38.12 -17.42
CA GLU A 214 -82.71 -37.36 -16.35
C GLU A 214 -81.95 -38.23 -15.30
N ASP A 215 -80.80 -37.85 -14.71
CA ASP A 215 -80.09 -36.55 -14.65
C ASP A 215 -78.52 -36.71 -14.62
N ASN A 216 -77.80 -35.58 -14.60
CA ASN A 216 -76.41 -35.34 -14.15
C ASN A 216 -75.71 -36.49 -13.35
N GLN A 217 -74.39 -36.74 -13.47
CA GLN A 217 -73.34 -35.76 -13.12
C GLN A 217 -71.89 -36.21 -13.47
N ASP A 218 -71.10 -35.26 -13.96
CA ASP A 218 -69.64 -35.03 -13.79
C ASP A 218 -68.70 -36.13 -13.20
N LYS A 219 -67.67 -36.55 -13.98
CA LYS A 219 -66.24 -36.44 -13.57
C LYS A 219 -65.17 -36.84 -14.60
N SER A 220 -64.27 -35.89 -14.88
CA SER A 220 -62.80 -35.98 -15.07
C SER A 220 -62.13 -37.22 -15.72
N GLY A 221 -61.16 -36.96 -16.63
CA GLY A 221 -59.85 -37.66 -16.54
C GLY A 221 -59.20 -38.28 -17.78
N LEU A 222 -59.21 -37.65 -18.97
CA LEU A 222 -58.40 -38.16 -20.08
C LEU A 222 -56.88 -38.02 -19.81
N ARG A 223 -56.17 -39.15 -19.87
CA ARG A 223 -54.71 -39.22 -20.10
C ARG A 223 -54.41 -40.25 -21.19
N THR A 224 -53.22 -40.11 -21.77
CA THR A 224 -52.48 -41.11 -22.57
C THR A 224 -52.79 -41.16 -24.09
N PRO A 225 -51.95 -41.80 -24.94
CA PRO A 225 -50.65 -41.20 -25.33
C PRO A 225 -50.26 -41.40 -26.81
N ARG A 226 -49.16 -40.74 -27.24
CA ARG A 226 -48.08 -41.21 -28.16
C ARG A 226 -47.65 -40.18 -29.22
N THR A 227 -46.33 -39.96 -29.27
CA THR A 227 -45.55 -39.97 -30.53
C THR A 227 -44.23 -40.72 -30.20
N PRO A 228 -43.70 -41.62 -31.06
CA PRO A 228 -42.61 -42.54 -30.68
C PRO A 228 -41.19 -42.02 -30.95
N MET A 229 -40.21 -42.83 -30.52
CA MET A 229 -38.76 -42.65 -30.72
C MET A 229 -38.32 -42.69 -32.19
N ASN A 230 -37.15 -42.10 -32.46
CA ASN A 230 -36.05 -42.81 -33.13
C ASN A 230 -34.72 -42.34 -32.48
N SER A 231 -34.03 -43.16 -31.66
CA SER A 231 -32.96 -44.12 -32.05
C SER A 231 -31.73 -43.39 -32.62
N GLN A 232 -30.64 -43.22 -31.84
CA GLN A 232 -29.51 -44.17 -31.62
C GLN A 232 -28.36 -43.96 -32.63
N PRO A 233 -27.13 -44.45 -32.38
CA PRO A 233 -26.28 -44.16 -31.21
C PRO A 233 -24.82 -43.85 -31.67
N ASP A 234 -23.86 -43.83 -30.75
CA ASP A 234 -22.79 -44.86 -30.74
C ASP A 234 -21.89 -44.72 -29.50
N ASP A 235 -21.45 -45.86 -28.98
CA ASP A 235 -20.57 -45.96 -27.82
C ASP A 235 -19.09 -45.86 -28.20
N ASN A 236 -18.25 -45.34 -27.29
CA ASN A 236 -17.19 -46.23 -26.80
C ASN A 236 -16.79 -45.94 -25.35
N ASN A 237 -16.25 -46.98 -24.71
CA ASN A 237 -16.04 -47.14 -23.28
C ASN A 237 -14.53 -47.20 -22.97
N SER A 238 -14.09 -46.73 -21.80
CA SER A 238 -13.32 -47.57 -20.86
C SER A 238 -12.99 -46.87 -19.52
N SER A 239 -13.43 -47.49 -18.43
CA SER A 239 -12.70 -47.70 -17.15
C SER A 239 -11.98 -46.55 -16.42
N GLY A 240 -12.27 -46.43 -15.12
CA GLY A 240 -11.22 -46.67 -14.10
C GLY A 240 -10.80 -45.53 -13.17
N GLN A 241 -11.52 -45.34 -12.07
CA GLN A 241 -10.90 -44.99 -10.77
C GLN A 241 -10.36 -46.28 -10.09
N PRO A 242 -9.61 -46.24 -8.96
CA PRO A 242 -9.10 -45.09 -8.19
C PRO A 242 -7.58 -45.16 -7.90
N SER A 243 -7.01 -44.10 -7.29
CA SER A 243 -6.32 -44.15 -5.98
C SER A 243 -5.67 -42.78 -5.67
N ALA A 244 -5.43 -42.49 -4.39
CA ALA A 244 -4.60 -41.36 -3.98
C ALA A 244 -3.10 -41.71 -4.06
N ASN A 245 -2.25 -40.70 -4.28
CA ASN A 245 -0.96 -40.63 -3.63
C ASN A 245 -0.43 -39.19 -3.46
N GLU A 246 0.14 -38.94 -2.28
CA GLU A 246 1.18 -38.00 -1.88
C GLU A 246 1.49 -36.74 -2.74
N HIS A 247 1.51 -35.58 -2.07
CA HIS A 247 2.12 -34.33 -2.53
C HIS A 247 2.83 -33.59 -1.39
N GLU A 248 4.13 -33.84 -1.22
CA GLU A 248 5.07 -32.73 -1.00
C GLU A 248 5.66 -32.35 -2.35
N PRO A 249 6.03 -31.07 -2.54
CA PRO A 249 7.46 -30.83 -2.68
C PRO A 249 7.99 -29.61 -1.92
N SER A 250 8.99 -29.88 -1.09
CA SER A 250 10.29 -29.18 -1.05
C SER A 250 10.33 -27.67 -1.28
N THR A 251 10.66 -26.94 -0.22
CA THR A 251 11.20 -25.58 -0.30
C THR A 251 12.59 -25.56 -0.97
N PRO A 252 12.88 -24.55 -1.81
CA PRO A 252 14.23 -24.07 -2.03
C PRO A 252 14.40 -22.69 -1.36
N SER A 253 15.33 -22.59 -0.40
CA SER A 253 15.65 -21.35 0.31
C SER A 253 17.08 -20.88 0.01
N ALA A 254 17.36 -19.62 0.35
CA ALA A 254 18.62 -18.88 0.18
C ALA A 254 19.05 -18.53 -1.27
N PRO A 255 19.04 -17.23 -1.66
CA PRO A 255 19.80 -16.77 -2.83
C PRO A 255 21.31 -16.73 -2.52
N ARG A 256 22.14 -16.85 -3.57
CA ARG A 256 23.61 -16.77 -3.44
C ARG A 256 24.09 -15.34 -3.18
N ARG A 257 25.23 -15.23 -2.49
CA ARG A 257 25.92 -13.98 -2.16
C ARG A 257 26.94 -13.63 -3.25
N ASP A 258 26.46 -13.19 -4.40
CA ASP A 258 27.34 -12.83 -5.52
C ASP A 258 28.06 -11.51 -5.28
N SER A 259 29.40 -11.55 -5.40
CA SER A 259 30.27 -10.39 -5.30
C SER A 259 30.10 -9.51 -6.55
N LYS A 260 29.77 -8.22 -6.36
CA LYS A 260 29.89 -7.22 -7.42
C LYS A 260 31.13 -6.36 -7.22
N HIS A 261 32.06 -6.58 -8.13
CA HIS A 261 33.18 -5.72 -8.50
C HIS A 261 32.74 -4.25 -8.60
N TYR A 262 33.45 -3.35 -7.92
CA TYR A 262 33.43 -1.92 -8.27
C TYR A 262 34.17 -1.76 -9.59
N SER A 263 33.48 -1.19 -10.58
CA SER A 263 34.10 -0.58 -11.75
C SER A 263 33.97 0.92 -11.61
N GLU A 264 35.08 1.64 -11.54
CA GLU A 264 35.09 3.08 -11.76
C GLU A 264 34.53 3.39 -13.16
N MET A 265 33.81 4.50 -13.27
CA MET A 265 33.57 5.17 -14.54
C MET A 265 34.02 6.61 -14.34
N ASP A 266 35.05 7.00 -15.08
CA ASP A 266 35.49 8.39 -15.17
C ASP A 266 34.49 9.15 -16.06
N ASP A 267 33.56 9.88 -15.43
CA ASP A 267 32.79 10.91 -16.13
C ASP A 267 33.73 12.10 -16.44
N ASN A 268 34.44 12.01 -17.56
CA ASN A 268 35.11 13.15 -18.17
C ASN A 268 34.05 14.03 -18.85
N ASP A 269 33.56 15.05 -18.15
CA ASP A 269 32.85 16.15 -18.79
C ASP A 269 33.86 17.00 -19.60
N GLU A 270 33.75 16.93 -20.92
CA GLU A 270 34.54 17.75 -21.85
C GLU A 270 34.00 19.19 -21.86
N ASP A 271 34.77 20.13 -21.30
CA ASP A 271 34.41 21.55 -21.14
C ASP A 271 34.57 22.33 -22.47
N ASP A 272 33.87 21.88 -23.51
CA ASP A 272 33.99 22.36 -24.89
C ASP A 272 32.86 23.35 -25.22
N ASN A 273 33.07 24.64 -24.89
CA ASN A 273 32.17 25.74 -25.25
C ASN A 273 32.95 26.90 -25.91
N ASP A 274 33.09 26.79 -27.24
CA ASP A 274 33.83 27.75 -28.06
C ASP A 274 33.16 29.14 -28.15
N SER A 275 34.01 30.16 -28.14
CA SER A 275 33.84 31.52 -28.67
C SER A 275 32.43 32.11 -28.86
N SER A 276 32.22 33.32 -28.32
CA SER A 276 32.48 34.52 -29.14
C SER A 276 32.19 35.86 -28.44
N GLN A 277 32.65 36.94 -29.10
CA GLN A 277 32.28 38.35 -28.93
C GLN A 277 32.73 39.09 -27.66
N THR A 278 33.89 39.75 -27.79
CA THR A 278 34.06 41.10 -27.26
C THR A 278 33.18 42.09 -28.03
N PRO A 279 32.88 43.25 -27.42
CA PRO A 279 33.19 44.49 -28.14
C PRO A 279 33.94 45.52 -27.28
N ARG A 280 34.59 46.48 -27.95
CA ARG A 280 35.23 47.66 -27.34
C ARG A 280 34.19 48.64 -26.78
N ALA A 281 34.56 49.28 -25.67
CA ALA A 281 34.46 50.73 -25.51
C ALA A 281 35.76 51.21 -24.83
#